data_AF-A0A2V2RTI5-F1
#
_entry.id   AF-A0A2V2RTI5-F1
#
_cell.length_a   1.000
_cell.length_b   1.000
_cell.length_c   1.000
_cell.angle_alpha   90.00
_cell.angle_beta   90.00
_cell.angle_gamma   90.00
#
_symmetry.space_group_name_H-M   'P 1'
#
loop_
_entity.id
_entity.type
_entity.pdbx_description
1 polymer ?
#
loop_
_entity_poly.entity_id
_entity_poly.type
_entity_poly.pdbx_seq_one_letter_code
_entity_poly.pdbx_strand_id
1 'polypeptide(L)' 'RKLGLNAAGKTGTTNNSVDTWFIGYTRAMTCAVWVGSDQGKAIFRNASGSNSALPLWIELVQNL' A
#
# COMPACT_ATOMS: atom_id res chain seq x y z
N ARG A 1 -2.78 -13.36 0.77
CA ARG A 1 -4.11 -13.36 0.08
C ARG A 1 -3.85 -13.51 -1.42
N LYS A 2 -4.66 -14.29 -2.14
CA LYS A 2 -4.53 -14.47 -3.60
C LYS A 2 -5.61 -13.62 -4.28
N LEU A 3 -5.21 -12.71 -5.16
CA LEU A 3 -6.13 -11.76 -5.82
C LEU A 3 -6.97 -12.41 -6.94
N GLY A 4 -6.59 -13.58 -7.43
CA GLY A 4 -7.27 -14.21 -8.59
C GLY A 4 -7.05 -13.46 -9.91
N LEU A 5 -6.22 -12.41 -9.91
CA LEU A 5 -5.94 -11.53 -11.05
C LEU A 5 -4.43 -11.45 -11.28
N ASN A 6 -4.04 -11.19 -12.53
CA ASN A 6 -2.67 -10.79 -12.84
C ASN A 6 -2.45 -9.36 -12.35
N ALA A 7 -1.57 -9.20 -11.38
CA ALA A 7 -1.24 -7.93 -10.77
C ALA A 7 0.25 -7.85 -10.46
N ALA A 8 0.80 -6.64 -10.51
CA ALA A 8 2.14 -6.35 -10.05
C ALA A 8 2.13 -5.02 -9.30
N GLY A 9 3.12 -4.83 -8.42
CA GLY A 9 3.24 -3.59 -7.68
C GLY A 9 4.49 -3.56 -6.82
N LYS A 10 4.72 -2.39 -6.23
CA LYS A 10 5.90 -2.10 -5.44
C LYS A 10 5.51 -1.45 -4.13
N THR A 11 6.07 -1.96 -3.04
CA THR A 11 6.03 -1.34 -1.72
C THR A 11 7.04 -0.20 -1.65
N GLY A 12 6.71 0.83 -0.86
CA GLY A 12 7.69 1.78 -0.36
C GLY A 12 7.39 2.20 1.08
N THR A 13 8.45 2.65 1.73
CA THR A 13 8.48 3.03 3.13
C THR A 13 9.56 4.10 3.27
N THR A 14 9.25 5.23 3.88
CA THR A 14 10.26 6.23 4.24
C THR A 14 11.00 5.86 5.51
N ASN A 15 12.10 6.58 5.78
CA ASN A 15 12.82 6.46 7.04
C ASN A 15 11.88 6.67 8.23
N ASN A 16 12.14 5.97 9.34
CA ASN A 16 11.35 6.06 10.57
C ASN A 16 9.86 5.71 10.41
N SER A 17 9.46 5.05 9.32
CA SER A 17 8.09 4.57 9.12
C SER A 17 7.03 5.68 9.19
N VAL A 18 7.37 6.89 8.74
CA VAL A 18 6.45 8.05 8.72
C VAL A 18 5.48 8.01 7.54
N ASP A 19 5.93 7.46 6.42
CA ASP A 19 5.11 7.21 5.23
C ASP A 19 5.29 5.78 4.74
N THR A 20 4.20 5.23 4.23
CA THR A 20 4.18 3.94 3.56
C THR A 20 3.27 4.02 2.34
N TRP A 21 3.61 3.27 1.30
CA TRP A 21 2.77 3.18 0.12
C TRP A 21 2.87 1.81 -0.54
N PHE A 22 1.83 1.52 -1.30
CA PHE A 22 1.83 0.48 -2.31
C PHE A 22 1.24 1.05 -3.59
N ILE A 23 1.99 0.92 -4.68
CA ILE A 23 1.55 1.31 -6.01
C ILE A 23 1.55 0.03 -6.85
N GLY A 24 0.41 -0.29 -7.43
CA GLY A 24 0.24 -1.50 -8.21
C GLY A 24 -0.76 -1.31 -9.33
N TYR A 25 -0.76 -2.28 -10.23
CA TYR A 25 -1.68 -2.31 -11.37
C TYR A 25 -2.22 -3.72 -11.60
N THR A 26 -3.39 -3.78 -12.21
CA THR A 26 -3.95 -4.94 -12.90
C THR A 26 -4.04 -4.63 -14.39
N ARG A 27 -4.63 -5.53 -15.19
CA ARG A 27 -4.93 -5.23 -16.59
C ARG A 27 -5.90 -4.06 -16.79
N ALA A 28 -6.80 -3.82 -15.82
CA ALA A 28 -7.89 -2.86 -15.96
C ALA A 28 -7.60 -1.49 -15.33
N MET A 29 -6.71 -1.44 -14.33
CA MET A 29 -6.48 -0.21 -13.57
C MET A 29 -5.08 -0.13 -12.97
N THR A 30 -4.65 1.10 -12.68
CA THR A 30 -3.50 1.41 -11.81
C THR A 30 -4.03 2.13 -10.58
N CYS A 31 -3.57 1.73 -9.39
CA CYS A 31 -3.97 2.33 -8.13
C CYS A 31 -2.75 2.53 -7.22
N ALA A 32 -2.72 3.65 -6.51
CA ALA A 32 -1.75 3.96 -5.47
C ALA A 32 -2.49 4.15 -4.14
N VAL A 33 -1.98 3.53 -3.08
CA VAL A 33 -2.43 3.76 -1.70
C VAL A 33 -1.25 4.30 -0.90
N TRP A 34 -1.45 5.43 -0.23
CA TRP A 34 -0.52 6.02 0.73
C TRP A 34 -1.16 6.00 2.12
N VAL A 35 -0.34 5.72 3.13
CA VAL A 35 -0.71 5.83 4.55
C VAL A 35 0.39 6.60 5.24
N GLY A 36 0.00 7.64 5.97
CA GLY A 36 0.88 8.49 6.77
C GLY A 36 0.08 9.41 7.68
N SER A 37 0.78 10.22 8.45
CA SER A 37 0.20 11.23 9.33
C SER A 37 0.53 12.62 8.81
N ASP A 38 -0.46 13.52 8.79
CA ASP A 38 -0.25 14.93 8.42
C ASP A 38 0.79 15.64 9.29
N GLN A 39 1.05 15.11 10.49
CA GLN A 39 2.03 15.65 11.44
C GLN A 39 3.42 15.00 11.32
N GLY A 40 3.65 14.17 10.28
CA GLY A 40 4.93 13.49 10.04
C GLY A 40 5.33 12.50 11.13
N LYS A 41 4.37 12.00 11.91
CA LYS A 41 4.62 11.02 12.97
C LYS A 41 4.71 9.61 12.38
N ALA A 42 5.54 8.77 13.00
CA ALA A 42 5.59 7.35 12.66
C ALA A 42 4.19 6.73 12.78
N ILE A 43 3.78 5.96 11.76
CA ILE A 43 2.45 5.34 11.71
C ILE A 43 2.29 4.35 12.87
N PHE A 44 3.26 3.43 12.97
CA PHE A 44 3.51 2.55 14.11
C PHE A 44 4.91 1.95 13.98
N ARG A 45 5.40 1.28 15.03
CA ARG A 45 6.73 0.65 15.01
C ARG A 45 6.84 -0.38 13.88
N ASN A 46 7.83 -0.22 13.01
CA ASN A 46 8.07 -1.07 11.84
C ASN A 46 6.93 -1.04 10.81
N ALA A 47 6.18 0.06 10.70
CA ALA A 47 5.26 0.22 9.59
C ALA A 47 6.02 0.20 8.26
N SER A 48 5.47 -0.50 7.29
CA SER A 48 6.02 -0.68 5.95
C SER A 48 4.91 -0.81 4.92
N GLY A 49 5.19 -0.51 3.65
CA GLY A 49 4.20 -0.64 2.59
C GLY A 49 3.53 -2.03 2.51
N SER A 50 4.19 -3.10 2.96
CA SER A 50 3.61 -4.46 2.96
C SER A 50 2.60 -4.73 4.07
N ASN A 51 2.71 -4.04 5.21
CA ASN A 51 1.86 -4.28 6.39
C ASN A 51 0.87 -3.13 6.69
N SER A 52 0.82 -2.11 5.84
CA SER A 52 -0.05 -0.94 5.99
C SER A 52 -0.80 -0.64 4.68
N ALA A 53 -0.10 -0.17 3.64
CA ALA A 53 -0.71 0.22 2.37
C ALA A 53 -1.16 -0.95 1.47
N LEU A 54 -0.37 -2.03 1.37
CA LEU A 54 -0.70 -3.18 0.53
C LEU A 54 -2.03 -3.87 0.92
N PRO A 55 -2.32 -4.14 2.21
CA PRO A 55 -3.61 -4.70 2.60
C PRO A 55 -4.80 -3.86 2.12
N LEU A 56 -4.71 -2.53 2.22
CA LEU A 56 -5.74 -1.60 1.76
C LEU A 56 -5.86 -1.60 0.22
N TRP A 57 -4.74 -1.66 -0.50
CA TRP A 57 -4.74 -1.77 -1.95
C TRP A 57 -5.41 -3.07 -2.43
N ILE A 58 -5.14 -4.20 -1.75
CA ILE A 58 -5.78 -5.48 -2.04
C ILE A 58 -7.30 -5.37 -1.85
N GLU A 59 -7.75 -4.76 -0.75
CA GLU A 59 -9.16 -4.59 -0.48
C GLU A 59 -9.85 -3.70 -1.53
N LEU A 60 -9.23 -2.58 -1.90
CA LEU A 60 -9.78 -1.68 -2.91
C LEU A 60 -9.89 -2.36 -4.28
N VAL A 61 -8.85 -3.09 -4.71
CA VAL A 61 -8.86 -3.80 -6.01
C VAL A 61 -9.80 -5.00 -6.02
N GLN A 62 -10.13 -5.59 -4.87
CA GLN A 62 -11.10 -6.69 -4.80
C GLN A 62 -12.56 -6.21 -4.83
N ASN A 63 -12.81 -4.95 -4.46
CA ASN A 63 -14.16 -4.37 -4.35
C ASN A 63 -14.49 -3.37 -5.45
N LEU A 64 -13.57 -3.12 -6.39
CA LEU A 64 -13.77 -2.33 -7.61
C LEU A 64 -13.89 -3.26 -8.82
#